data_AF-A0AAX7U4R5-F1
#
_entry.id   AF-A0AAX7U4R5-F1
#
_cell.length_a   1.000
_cell.length_b   1.000
_cell.length_c   1.000
_cell.angle_alpha   90.00
_cell.angle_beta   90.00
_cell.angle_gamma   90.00
#
_symmetry.space_group_name_H-M   'P 1'
#
loop_
_entity.id
_entity.type
_entity.pdbx_description
1 polymer ?
#
loop_
_entity_poly.entity_id
_entity_poly.type
_entity_poly.pdbx_seq_one_letter_code
_entity_poly.pdbx_strand_id
1 'polypeptide(L)'
;MFLAELLSLCVFPLMMFAVTAGHENGRGTVVVAVSEGNYIILPCSLSSQESLVRTRFHWKKDDEREVFVYDAGLHHNNRCSGQDEHFRGRVSHFSDQLKFGNASIILRNTTVADSGGYTCDFPFHQPDRETFNVTLVVGAAPKPFVGILNISEVGVQLKCEVRGASPKPKVEWRDSDGNILPAEEPQVSRTGERYDITLLTTVTRTNSSLFHCVATQEELSHRAADEIFVPDQLFESCGGDIVLIVSFVCGILSAVVLIAVYVCFLYFTV
;
A
#
# COMPACT_ATOMS: atom_id res chain seq x y z
N MET A 1 -34.37 -23.18 -39.42
CA MET A 1 -35.23 -22.43 -38.48
C MET A 1 -35.16 -23.18 -37.14
N PHE A 2 -33.99 -23.39 -36.55
CA PHE A 2 -33.10 -22.42 -35.89
C PHE A 2 -33.82 -21.56 -34.84
N LEU A 3 -33.49 -21.87 -33.58
CA LEU A 3 -33.37 -21.01 -32.40
C LEU A 3 -34.66 -20.34 -31.89
N ALA A 4 -35.28 -20.98 -30.89
CA ALA A 4 -36.03 -20.28 -29.87
C ALA A 4 -35.04 -19.69 -28.86
N GLU A 5 -34.71 -18.41 -29.04
CA GLU A 5 -34.14 -17.55 -28.00
C GLU A 5 -35.24 -17.21 -26.98
N LEU A 6 -34.94 -17.37 -25.69
CA LEU A 6 -35.38 -16.54 -24.55
C LEU A 6 -35.25 -17.33 -23.24
N LEU A 7 -34.03 -17.45 -22.72
CA LEU A 7 -33.75 -17.61 -21.28
C LEU A 7 -32.30 -17.15 -21.00
N SER A 8 -32.00 -15.90 -21.39
CA SER A 8 -30.94 -15.13 -20.75
C SER A 8 -31.61 -14.38 -19.61
N LEU A 9 -31.25 -14.69 -18.36
CA LEU A 9 -31.07 -13.72 -17.27
C LEU A 9 -30.69 -14.48 -15.97
N CYS A 10 -29.47 -14.18 -15.50
CA CYS A 10 -29.06 -14.19 -14.11
C CYS A 10 -28.88 -15.55 -13.40
N VAL A 11 -27.79 -16.25 -13.73
CA VAL A 11 -27.06 -17.02 -12.70
C VAL A 11 -25.75 -16.31 -12.46
N PHE A 12 -25.72 -15.49 -11.41
CA PHE A 12 -24.50 -14.93 -10.85
C PHE A 12 -23.48 -16.07 -10.66
N PRO A 13 -22.25 -15.97 -11.18
CA PRO A 13 -21.20 -16.83 -10.65
C PRO A 13 -21.06 -16.45 -9.18
N LEU A 14 -21.47 -17.36 -8.29
CA LEU A 14 -21.00 -17.35 -6.91
C LEU A 14 -19.49 -17.16 -6.99
N MET A 15 -19.02 -15.96 -6.62
CA MET A 15 -17.62 -15.74 -6.28
C MET A 15 -17.34 -16.74 -5.16
N MET A 16 -16.80 -17.90 -5.53
CA MET A 16 -16.13 -18.80 -4.63
C MET A 16 -15.03 -17.95 -4.02
N PHE A 17 -15.26 -17.43 -2.81
CA PHE A 17 -14.17 -17.06 -1.95
C PHE A 17 -13.38 -18.35 -1.78
N ALA A 18 -12.23 -18.43 -2.45
CA ALA A 18 -11.25 -19.46 -2.18
C ALA A 18 -10.78 -19.23 -0.74
N VAL A 19 -11.46 -19.89 0.20
CA VAL A 19 -10.90 -20.14 1.52
C VAL A 19 -9.83 -21.18 1.27
N THR A 20 -8.59 -20.74 1.15
CA THR A 20 -7.45 -21.64 1.26
C THR A 20 -7.46 -22.17 2.69
N ALA A 21 -8.09 -23.32 2.89
CA ALA A 21 -7.92 -24.12 4.09
C ALA A 21 -6.47 -24.64 4.08
N GLY A 22 -5.56 -23.87 4.67
CA GLY A 22 -4.27 -24.38 5.10
C GLY A 22 -4.52 -25.38 6.22
N HIS A 23 -4.63 -26.67 5.87
CA HIS A 23 -4.49 -27.73 6.85
C HIS A 23 -2.99 -27.99 7.03
N GLU A 24 -2.35 -27.21 7.89
CA GLU A 24 -1.08 -27.61 8.47
C GLU A 24 -1.36 -28.23 9.83
N ASN A 25 -1.25 -29.55 9.88
CA ASN A 25 -1.08 -30.30 11.11
C ASN A 25 0.35 -30.02 11.60
N GLY A 26 0.51 -28.94 12.37
CA GLY A 26 1.78 -28.51 12.90
C GLY A 26 1.56 -27.37 13.88
N ARG A 27 2.35 -27.35 14.95
CA ARG A 27 2.46 -26.29 15.95
C ARG A 27 3.07 -25.02 15.30
N GLY A 28 2.43 -24.53 14.24
CA GLY A 28 2.82 -23.41 13.41
C GLY A 28 2.11 -22.13 13.85
N THR A 29 2.72 -20.99 13.52
CA THR A 29 2.13 -19.68 13.79
C THR A 29 1.30 -19.27 12.58
N VAL A 30 0.01 -18.96 12.78
CA VAL A 30 -0.87 -18.49 11.70
C VAL A 30 -0.65 -17.00 11.50
N VAL A 31 -0.36 -16.56 10.29
CA VAL A 31 -0.23 -15.13 9.96
C VAL A 31 -1.54 -14.64 9.34
N VAL A 32 -2.11 -13.57 9.90
CA VAL A 32 -3.29 -12.89 9.35
C VAL A 32 -2.96 -11.42 9.11
N ALA A 33 -3.47 -10.87 8.02
CA ALA A 33 -3.22 -9.49 7.62
C ALA A 33 -4.54 -8.76 7.40
N VAL A 34 -4.58 -7.48 7.76
CA VAL A 34 -5.78 -6.64 7.61
C VAL A 34 -5.39 -5.18 7.41
N SER A 35 -6.15 -4.44 6.61
CA SER A 35 -5.99 -2.99 6.50
C SER A 35 -6.50 -2.28 7.75
N GLU A 36 -5.79 -1.23 8.18
CA GLU A 36 -6.16 -0.36 9.30
C GLU A 36 -7.62 0.13 9.21
N GLY A 37 -8.28 0.24 10.35
CA GLY A 37 -9.67 0.64 10.51
C GLY A 37 -10.69 -0.48 10.28
N ASN A 38 -10.29 -1.63 9.75
CA ASN A 38 -11.19 -2.75 9.50
C ASN A 38 -11.33 -3.67 10.73
N TYR A 39 -12.07 -4.76 10.57
CA TYR A 39 -12.11 -5.85 11.53
C TYR A 39 -11.35 -7.06 10.98
N ILE A 40 -10.85 -7.89 11.88
CA ILE A 40 -10.19 -9.16 11.57
C ILE A 40 -10.63 -10.24 12.54
N ILE A 41 -10.57 -11.49 12.10
CA ILE A 41 -10.80 -12.67 12.95
C ILE A 41 -9.43 -13.24 13.29
N LEU A 42 -9.16 -13.40 14.59
CA LEU A 42 -8.01 -14.16 15.07
C LEU A 42 -8.45 -15.63 15.23
N PRO A 43 -7.92 -16.56 14.41
CA PRO A 43 -8.35 -17.95 14.41
C PRO A 43 -7.85 -18.70 15.65
N CYS A 44 -8.73 -19.44 16.32
CA CYS A 44 -8.37 -20.38 17.37
C CYS A 44 -9.48 -21.41 17.51
N SER A 45 -9.18 -22.66 17.16
CA SER A 45 -10.14 -23.77 17.23
C SER A 45 -9.45 -25.04 17.66
N LEU A 46 -10.04 -25.75 18.62
CA LEU A 46 -9.55 -27.07 19.02
C LEU A 46 -9.73 -28.07 17.88
N SER A 47 -8.69 -28.84 17.60
CA SER A 47 -8.72 -29.90 16.58
C SER A 47 -9.74 -31.00 16.91
N SER A 48 -9.96 -31.25 18.21
CA SER A 48 -10.94 -32.21 18.74
C SER A 48 -12.39 -31.78 18.56
N GLN A 49 -12.66 -30.51 18.22
CA GLN A 49 -14.00 -29.92 18.11
C GLN A 49 -14.89 -30.10 19.35
N GLU A 50 -14.30 -30.30 20.52
CA GLU A 50 -15.06 -30.43 21.76
C GLU A 50 -15.73 -29.11 22.16
N SER A 51 -16.76 -29.21 22.99
CA SER A 51 -17.52 -28.04 23.43
C SER A 51 -16.72 -27.20 24.43
N LEU A 52 -16.49 -25.93 24.08
CA LEU A 52 -15.81 -24.95 24.92
C LEU A 52 -16.74 -24.18 25.86
N VAL A 53 -18.04 -24.49 25.86
CA VAL A 53 -19.04 -23.71 26.62
C VAL A 53 -18.70 -23.62 28.11
N ARG A 54 -18.05 -24.63 28.69
CA ARG A 54 -17.59 -24.66 30.08
C ARG A 54 -16.08 -24.59 30.24
N THR A 55 -15.35 -24.34 29.16
CA THR A 55 -13.89 -24.35 29.12
C THR A 55 -13.37 -22.93 29.18
N ARG A 56 -12.40 -22.67 30.06
CA ARG A 56 -11.72 -21.38 30.10
C ARG A 56 -10.70 -21.28 28.98
N PHE A 57 -10.69 -20.15 28.29
CA PHE A 57 -9.61 -19.78 27.38
C PHE A 57 -9.32 -18.28 27.48
N HIS A 58 -8.09 -17.91 27.20
CA HIS A 58 -7.70 -16.51 27.12
C HIS A 58 -6.91 -16.21 25.85
N TRP A 59 -7.03 -14.97 25.40
CA TRP A 59 -6.26 -14.39 24.32
C TRP A 59 -5.34 -13.34 24.90
N LYS A 60 -4.04 -13.48 24.62
CA LYS A 60 -3.02 -12.51 25.04
C LYS A 60 -2.29 -11.96 23.84
N LYS A 61 -1.87 -10.70 23.93
CA LYS A 61 -0.95 -10.09 22.97
C LYS A 61 0.44 -10.01 23.59
N ASP A 62 1.44 -10.44 22.83
CA ASP A 62 2.85 -10.51 23.22
C ASP A 62 3.04 -11.26 24.56
N ASP A 63 2.20 -12.27 24.83
CA ASP A 63 2.10 -13.07 26.07
C ASP A 63 1.87 -12.31 27.40
N GLU A 64 1.74 -10.98 27.35
CA GLU A 64 1.63 -10.12 28.53
C GLU A 64 0.25 -9.46 28.66
N ARG A 65 -0.27 -8.90 27.55
CA ARG A 65 -1.48 -8.08 27.58
C ARG A 65 -2.73 -8.92 27.37
N GLU A 66 -3.65 -8.87 28.32
CA GLU A 66 -4.89 -9.63 28.28
C GLU A 66 -5.87 -9.01 27.26
N VAL A 67 -6.05 -9.68 26.12
CA VAL A 67 -6.92 -9.22 25.02
C VAL A 67 -8.35 -9.66 25.26
N PHE A 68 -8.56 -10.89 25.71
CA PHE A 68 -9.90 -11.42 25.97
C PHE A 68 -9.87 -12.66 26.85
N VAL A 69 -10.83 -12.79 27.77
CA VAL A 69 -10.99 -13.98 28.61
C VAL A 69 -12.43 -14.47 28.50
N TYR A 70 -12.58 -15.78 28.35
CA TYR A 70 -13.83 -16.49 28.52
C TYR A 70 -13.70 -17.58 29.58
N ASP A 71 -14.69 -17.69 30.46
CA ASP A 71 -14.76 -18.70 31.51
C ASP A 71 -16.21 -19.09 31.81
N ALA A 72 -16.67 -20.19 31.22
CA ALA A 72 -18.00 -20.77 31.46
C ALA A 72 -19.17 -19.76 31.38
N GLY A 73 -19.14 -18.87 30.40
CA GLY A 73 -20.15 -17.82 30.18
C GLY A 73 -19.82 -16.48 30.83
N LEU A 74 -18.78 -16.42 31.67
CA LEU A 74 -18.19 -15.18 32.14
C LEU A 74 -17.16 -14.68 31.13
N HIS A 75 -17.24 -13.40 30.79
CA HIS A 75 -16.27 -12.73 29.93
C HIS A 75 -16.20 -11.24 30.28
N HIS A 76 -15.28 -10.49 29.67
CA HIS A 76 -15.07 -9.08 30.01
C HIS A 76 -16.35 -8.23 29.96
N ASN A 77 -17.17 -8.41 28.93
CA ASN A 77 -18.42 -7.64 28.78
C ASN A 77 -19.51 -7.94 29.83
N ASN A 78 -19.31 -8.91 30.73
CA ASN A 78 -20.34 -9.33 31.69
C ASN A 78 -19.81 -9.53 33.13
N ARG A 79 -18.48 -9.62 33.39
CA ARG A 79 -17.94 -9.68 34.76
C ARG A 79 -16.43 -9.76 34.93
N CYS A 80 -15.65 -10.09 33.90
CA CYS A 80 -14.21 -10.31 34.07
C CYS A 80 -13.44 -8.98 34.02
N SER A 81 -12.78 -8.59 35.11
CA SER A 81 -11.83 -7.46 35.14
C SER A 81 -10.46 -7.89 34.59
N GLY A 82 -9.68 -6.93 34.07
CA GLY A 82 -8.28 -7.15 33.69
C GLY A 82 -7.99 -7.17 32.19
N GLN A 83 -8.98 -6.93 31.32
CA GLN A 83 -8.70 -6.66 29.90
C GLN A 83 -7.85 -5.39 29.79
N ASP A 84 -6.83 -5.42 28.95
CA ASP A 84 -6.03 -4.25 28.62
C ASP A 84 -6.91 -3.18 27.97
N GLU A 85 -6.77 -1.93 28.44
CA GLU A 85 -7.64 -0.80 28.04
C GLU A 85 -7.59 -0.55 26.52
N HIS A 86 -6.48 -0.88 25.86
CA HIS A 86 -6.33 -0.76 24.41
C HIS A 86 -7.33 -1.63 23.64
N PHE A 87 -7.74 -2.79 24.17
CA PHE A 87 -8.66 -3.72 23.51
C PHE A 87 -10.13 -3.55 23.92
N ARG A 88 -10.39 -2.69 24.91
CA ARG A 88 -11.71 -2.52 25.49
C ARG A 88 -12.73 -2.03 24.46
N GLY A 89 -13.86 -2.73 24.39
CA GLY A 89 -14.94 -2.42 23.43
C GLY A 89 -14.64 -2.76 21.97
N ARG A 90 -13.45 -3.29 21.65
CA ARG A 90 -13.05 -3.66 20.29
C ARG A 90 -13.09 -5.17 20.01
N VAL A 91 -13.22 -6.00 21.06
CA VAL A 91 -13.15 -7.46 20.96
C VAL A 91 -14.49 -8.13 21.21
N SER A 92 -14.82 -9.12 20.38
CA SER A 92 -15.99 -10.01 20.54
C SER A 92 -15.62 -11.46 20.19
N HIS A 93 -16.40 -12.43 20.65
CA HIS A 93 -16.17 -13.86 20.37
C HIS A 93 -17.42 -14.51 19.75
N PHE A 94 -17.27 -15.70 19.18
CA PHE A 94 -18.36 -16.46 18.56
C PHE A 94 -19.06 -17.38 19.57
N SER A 95 -19.97 -16.82 20.38
CA SER A 95 -20.64 -17.56 21.46
C SER A 95 -21.38 -18.82 20.98
N ASP A 96 -21.99 -18.77 19.79
CA ASP A 96 -22.72 -19.87 19.18
C ASP A 96 -21.80 -20.98 18.63
N GLN A 97 -20.53 -20.67 18.38
CA GLN A 97 -19.53 -21.59 17.84
C GLN A 97 -18.69 -22.28 18.92
N LEU A 98 -18.80 -21.86 20.19
CA LEU A 98 -18.12 -22.50 21.32
C LEU A 98 -18.46 -24.00 21.42
N LYS A 99 -19.70 -24.39 21.08
CA LYS A 99 -20.14 -25.80 21.09
C LYS A 99 -19.44 -26.68 20.05
N PHE A 100 -18.69 -26.07 19.14
CA PHE A 100 -17.94 -26.72 18.06
C PHE A 100 -16.42 -26.50 18.18
N GLY A 101 -15.94 -26.13 19.36
CA GLY A 101 -14.50 -25.97 19.60
C GLY A 101 -13.90 -24.66 19.13
N ASN A 102 -14.70 -23.67 18.72
CA ASN A 102 -14.21 -22.41 18.17
C ASN A 102 -14.09 -21.33 19.27
N ALA A 103 -12.85 -20.93 19.56
CA ALA A 103 -12.47 -19.87 20.50
C ALA A 103 -12.00 -18.58 19.79
N SER A 104 -12.24 -18.45 18.49
CA SER A 104 -11.87 -17.26 17.74
C SER A 104 -12.49 -15.99 18.29
N ILE A 105 -11.74 -14.90 18.11
CA ILE A 105 -12.21 -13.55 18.43
C ILE A 105 -12.22 -12.68 17.18
N ILE A 106 -13.13 -11.70 17.17
CA ILE A 106 -13.16 -10.60 16.22
C ILE A 106 -12.54 -9.39 16.92
N LEU A 107 -11.51 -8.81 16.32
CA LEU A 107 -10.95 -7.52 16.70
C LEU A 107 -11.42 -6.46 15.69
N ARG A 108 -12.07 -5.41 16.16
CA ARG A 108 -12.63 -4.32 15.33
C ARG A 108 -11.79 -3.06 15.43
N ASN A 109 -11.87 -2.22 14.39
CA ASN A 109 -11.17 -0.94 14.32
C ASN A 109 -9.67 -1.12 14.61
N THR A 110 -9.04 -1.97 13.81
CA THR A 110 -7.63 -2.32 13.94
C THR A 110 -6.75 -1.12 13.65
N THR A 111 -5.65 -1.01 14.38
CA THR A 111 -4.63 0.05 14.26
C THR A 111 -3.27 -0.60 14.05
N VAL A 112 -2.30 0.13 13.50
CA VAL A 112 -0.94 -0.42 13.30
C VAL A 112 -0.35 -1.02 14.59
N ALA A 113 -0.63 -0.42 15.75
CA ALA A 113 -0.20 -0.87 17.09
C ALA A 113 -0.81 -2.20 17.55
N ASP A 114 -1.90 -2.65 16.90
CA ASP A 114 -2.45 -3.98 17.14
C ASP A 114 -1.61 -5.08 16.50
N SER A 115 -0.67 -4.76 15.61
CA SER A 115 0.24 -5.74 15.02
C SER A 115 1.09 -6.45 16.08
N GLY A 116 1.43 -7.71 15.84
CA GLY A 116 2.29 -8.49 16.74
C GLY A 116 1.78 -9.91 16.98
N GLY A 117 2.37 -10.55 17.99
CA GLY A 117 2.04 -11.92 18.36
C GLY A 117 0.83 -11.98 19.28
N TYR A 118 -0.07 -12.91 19.00
CA TYR A 118 -1.23 -13.23 19.81
C TYR A 118 -1.23 -14.71 20.14
N THR A 119 -1.64 -15.01 21.37
CA THR A 119 -1.66 -16.36 21.91
C THR A 119 -3.05 -16.68 22.41
N CYS A 120 -3.66 -17.72 21.86
CA CYS A 120 -4.90 -18.30 22.36
C CYS A 120 -4.56 -19.54 23.19
N ASP A 121 -4.95 -19.56 24.45
CA ASP A 121 -4.48 -20.57 25.39
C ASP A 121 -5.62 -21.15 26.22
N PHE A 122 -5.58 -22.48 26.36
CA PHE A 122 -6.54 -23.29 27.09
C PHE A 122 -5.87 -23.90 28.33
N PRO A 123 -5.79 -23.15 29.45
CA PRO A 123 -4.96 -23.52 30.61
C PRO A 123 -5.40 -24.80 31.33
N PHE A 124 -6.68 -25.20 31.17
CA PHE A 124 -7.26 -26.37 31.84
C PHE A 124 -7.70 -27.47 30.86
N HIS A 125 -7.31 -27.36 29.59
CA HIS A 125 -7.53 -28.44 28.63
C HIS A 125 -6.65 -29.65 29.00
N GLN A 126 -7.24 -30.84 28.98
CA GLN A 126 -6.58 -32.10 29.35
C GLN A 126 -6.45 -33.00 28.11
N PRO A 127 -5.38 -33.79 27.96
CA PRO A 127 -4.32 -34.06 28.94
C PRO A 127 -3.24 -32.97 29.02
N ASP A 128 -3.07 -32.17 27.97
CA ASP A 128 -2.07 -31.10 27.87
C ASP A 128 -2.72 -29.74 27.59
N ARG A 129 -2.11 -28.69 28.17
CA ARG A 129 -2.40 -27.30 27.85
C ARG A 129 -2.19 -27.07 26.36
N GLU A 130 -3.24 -26.64 25.66
CA GLU A 130 -3.18 -26.32 24.25
C GLU A 130 -3.03 -24.82 24.05
N THR A 131 -2.16 -24.42 23.13
CA THR A 131 -1.83 -23.02 22.87
C THR A 131 -1.62 -22.82 21.38
N PHE A 132 -2.30 -21.82 20.82
CA PHE A 132 -2.25 -21.45 19.41
C PHE A 132 -1.63 -20.07 19.26
N ASN A 133 -0.67 -19.94 18.34
CA ASN A 133 0.02 -18.69 18.06
C ASN A 133 -0.49 -18.08 16.76
N VAL A 134 -0.81 -16.79 16.80
CA VAL A 134 -1.28 -16.01 15.65
C VAL A 134 -0.45 -14.74 15.55
N THR A 135 0.10 -14.44 14.38
CA THR A 135 0.72 -13.15 14.09
C THR A 135 -0.27 -12.28 13.34
N LEU A 136 -0.63 -11.13 13.90
CA LEU A 136 -1.45 -10.13 13.25
C LEU A 136 -0.56 -9.06 12.60
N VAL A 137 -0.79 -8.79 11.32
CA VAL A 137 -0.21 -7.66 10.59
C VAL A 137 -1.33 -6.67 10.27
N VAL A 138 -1.29 -5.48 10.87
CA VAL A 138 -2.21 -4.39 10.55
C VAL A 138 -1.53 -3.38 9.64
N GLY A 139 -2.13 -3.18 8.47
CA GLY A 139 -1.55 -2.42 7.39
C GLY A 139 -2.16 -1.05 7.17
N ALA A 140 -1.35 0.00 7.22
CA ALA A 140 -1.68 1.30 6.65
C ALA A 140 -1.13 1.39 5.23
N ALA A 141 -2.03 1.55 4.26
CA ALA A 141 -1.69 1.51 2.84
C ALA A 141 -2.13 2.79 2.10
N PRO A 142 -1.51 3.93 2.43
CA PRO A 142 -1.86 5.23 1.86
C PRO A 142 -1.58 5.26 0.36
N LYS A 143 -2.43 5.99 -0.38
CA LYS A 143 -2.18 6.28 -1.79
C LYS A 143 -0.91 7.15 -1.93
N PRO A 144 0.02 6.84 -2.86
CA PRO A 144 1.14 7.72 -3.15
C PRO A 144 0.66 9.09 -3.67
N PHE A 145 1.51 10.10 -3.51
CA PHE A 145 1.34 11.44 -4.09
C PHE A 145 2.50 11.71 -5.05
N VAL A 146 2.19 12.13 -6.27
CA VAL A 146 3.19 12.44 -7.30
C VAL A 146 3.25 13.94 -7.62
N GLY A 147 4.43 14.42 -7.99
CA GLY A 147 4.64 15.80 -8.40
C GLY A 147 5.93 16.01 -9.18
N ILE A 148 6.06 17.16 -9.84
CA ILE A 148 7.30 17.61 -10.48
C ILE A 148 8.12 18.36 -9.44
N LEU A 149 9.38 17.97 -9.26
CA LEU A 149 10.31 18.59 -8.31
C LEU A 149 11.17 19.67 -8.98
N ASN A 150 11.73 19.36 -10.15
CA ASN A 150 12.61 20.27 -10.88
C ASN A 150 12.56 19.97 -12.39
N ILE A 151 12.85 20.98 -13.21
CA ILE A 151 13.02 20.87 -14.65
C ILE A 151 14.43 21.38 -14.98
N SER A 152 15.20 20.56 -15.69
CA SER A 152 16.59 20.87 -16.04
C SER A 152 16.86 20.51 -17.50
N GLU A 153 18.03 20.92 -18.01
CA GLU A 153 18.48 20.50 -19.35
C GLU A 153 18.63 18.98 -19.50
N VAL A 154 18.81 18.27 -18.39
CA VAL A 154 18.96 16.80 -18.36
C VAL A 154 17.61 16.08 -18.39
N GLY A 155 16.52 16.75 -18.03
CA GLY A 155 15.17 16.17 -17.98
C GLY A 155 14.31 16.75 -16.86
N VAL A 156 13.13 16.13 -16.68
CA VAL A 156 12.15 16.50 -15.65
C VAL A 156 12.30 15.54 -14.46
N GLN A 157 12.59 16.08 -13.29
CA GLN A 157 12.69 15.31 -12.05
C GLN A 157 11.31 15.18 -11.41
N LEU A 158 10.84 13.94 -11.26
CA LEU A 158 9.58 13.60 -10.63
C LEU A 158 9.83 13.16 -9.18
N LYS A 159 8.87 13.47 -8.32
CA LYS A 159 8.84 13.09 -6.91
C LYS A 159 7.61 12.25 -6.64
N CYS A 160 7.80 11.08 -6.05
CA CYS A 160 6.74 10.28 -5.47
C CYS A 160 6.90 10.25 -3.95
N GLU A 161 5.80 10.48 -3.23
CA GLU A 161 5.79 10.54 -1.78
C GLU A 161 4.67 9.65 -1.22
N VAL A 162 5.03 8.72 -0.33
CA VAL A 162 4.11 7.85 0.40
C VAL A 162 4.26 8.17 1.87
N ARG A 163 3.20 8.64 2.53
CA ARG A 163 3.27 9.06 3.94
C ARG A 163 2.44 8.17 4.85
N GLY A 164 3.04 7.72 5.94
CA GLY A 164 2.35 7.01 7.02
C GLY A 164 2.07 5.54 6.74
N ALA A 165 2.82 4.91 5.82
CA ALA A 165 2.60 3.52 5.43
C ALA A 165 3.16 2.53 6.46
N SER A 166 2.49 1.39 6.64
CA SER A 166 2.97 0.27 7.45
C SER A 166 2.33 -1.03 6.96
N PRO A 167 3.05 -2.15 6.78
CA PRO A 167 4.51 -2.26 6.82
C PRO A 167 5.16 -1.42 5.70
N LYS A 168 6.50 -1.32 5.69
CA LYS A 168 7.25 -0.50 4.73
C LYS A 168 6.93 -0.96 3.29
N PRO A 169 6.34 -0.10 2.44
CA PRO A 169 6.04 -0.47 1.06
C PRO A 169 7.29 -0.46 0.18
N LYS A 170 7.27 -1.27 -0.88
CA LYS A 170 8.14 -1.11 -2.03
C LYS A 170 7.56 -0.02 -2.93
N VAL A 171 8.35 1.00 -3.24
CA VAL A 171 7.93 2.12 -4.10
C VAL A 171 8.75 2.08 -5.38
N GLU A 172 8.09 2.15 -6.53
CA GLU A 172 8.72 2.11 -7.85
C GLU A 172 8.02 3.09 -8.79
N TRP A 173 8.80 3.70 -9.69
CA TRP A 173 8.27 4.44 -10.83
C TRP A 173 8.10 3.52 -12.04
N ARG A 174 7.02 3.71 -12.78
CA ARG A 174 6.72 2.98 -14.02
C ARG A 174 6.26 3.90 -15.13
N ASP A 175 6.56 3.53 -16.36
CA ASP A 175 5.98 4.18 -17.55
C ASP A 175 4.60 3.58 -17.90
N SER A 176 3.99 4.08 -18.98
CA SER A 176 2.70 3.62 -19.51
C SER A 176 2.71 2.16 -19.98
N ASP A 177 3.87 1.63 -20.36
CA ASP A 177 4.03 0.25 -20.81
C ASP A 177 4.26 -0.70 -19.62
N GLY A 178 4.39 -0.15 -18.40
CA GLY A 178 4.58 -0.89 -17.16
C GLY A 178 6.04 -1.20 -16.82
N ASN A 179 7.00 -0.69 -17.60
CA ASN A 179 8.43 -0.85 -17.36
C ASN A 179 8.85 -0.04 -16.13
N ILE A 180 9.76 -0.60 -15.34
CA ILE A 180 10.30 0.09 -14.15
C ILE A 180 11.34 1.11 -14.59
N LEU A 181 11.19 2.35 -14.13
CA LEU A 181 12.11 3.44 -14.41
C LEU A 181 13.29 3.43 -13.44
N PRO A 182 14.50 3.83 -13.88
CA PRO A 182 15.61 4.07 -12.97
C PRO A 182 15.25 5.21 -12.01
N ALA A 183 15.53 5.03 -10.73
CA ALA A 183 15.22 5.99 -9.68
C ALA A 183 16.42 6.14 -8.73
N GLU A 184 16.47 7.27 -8.04
CA GLU A 184 17.43 7.50 -6.96
C GLU A 184 17.14 6.58 -5.77
N GLU A 185 18.11 6.42 -4.86
CA GLU A 185 17.90 5.66 -3.63
C GLU A 185 16.75 6.29 -2.82
N PRO A 186 15.71 5.52 -2.44
CA PRO A 186 14.56 6.05 -1.73
C PRO A 186 14.95 6.67 -0.39
N GLN A 187 14.48 7.89 -0.16
CA GLN A 187 14.59 8.56 1.13
C GLN A 187 13.51 8.01 2.05
N VAL A 188 13.92 7.38 3.14
CA VAL A 188 13.00 6.71 4.08
C VAL A 188 13.14 7.32 5.46
N SER A 189 12.07 7.90 5.97
CA SER A 189 11.95 8.28 7.37
C SER A 189 10.95 7.39 8.09
N ARG A 190 11.21 7.12 9.37
CA ARG A 190 10.35 6.28 10.20
C ARG A 190 9.90 7.06 11.43
N THR A 191 8.59 7.11 11.65
CA THR A 191 7.96 7.74 12.82
C THR A 191 7.13 6.69 13.53
N GLY A 192 7.64 6.16 14.65
CA GLY A 192 7.04 5.00 15.32
C GLY A 192 7.08 3.76 14.41
N GLU A 193 5.90 3.21 14.12
CA GLU A 193 5.72 2.02 13.26
C GLU A 193 5.39 2.38 11.79
N ARG A 194 5.37 3.67 11.45
CA ARG A 194 5.01 4.16 10.12
C ARG A 194 6.22 4.67 9.36
N TYR A 195 6.18 4.50 8.04
CA TYR A 195 7.21 4.88 7.10
C TYR A 195 6.69 5.99 6.20
N ASP A 196 7.51 7.03 6.04
CA ASP A 196 7.38 8.00 4.97
C ASP A 196 8.50 7.75 3.96
N ILE A 197 8.14 7.58 2.69
CA ILE A 197 9.06 7.25 1.61
C ILE A 197 8.95 8.31 0.53
N THR A 198 10.09 8.85 0.11
CA THR A 198 10.20 9.70 -1.08
C THR A 198 11.10 9.03 -2.10
N LEU A 199 10.60 8.86 -3.32
CA LEU A 199 11.35 8.30 -4.44
C LEU A 199 11.43 9.32 -5.58
N LEU A 200 12.64 9.64 -6.00
CA LEU A 200 12.93 10.58 -7.08
C LEU A 200 13.33 9.82 -8.35
N THR A 201 12.87 10.29 -9.50
CA THR A 201 13.34 9.81 -10.81
C THR A 201 13.47 10.99 -11.76
N THR A 202 14.37 10.88 -12.74
CA THR A 202 14.50 11.87 -13.81
C THR A 202 14.06 11.23 -15.11
N VAL A 203 13.02 11.80 -15.73
CA VAL A 203 12.50 11.36 -17.02
C VAL A 203 12.96 12.31 -18.12
N THR A 204 13.23 11.75 -19.29
CA THR A 204 13.58 12.49 -20.50
C THR A 204 12.45 12.35 -21.52
N ARG A 205 12.54 13.13 -22.60
CA ARG A 205 11.59 13.02 -23.71
C ARG A 205 11.63 11.61 -24.29
N THR A 206 10.51 10.90 -24.17
CA THR A 206 10.30 9.56 -24.72
C THR A 206 8.90 9.50 -25.34
N ASN A 207 8.47 8.33 -25.82
CA ASN A 207 7.09 8.13 -26.27
C ASN A 207 6.09 8.11 -25.10
N SER A 208 6.58 7.99 -23.86
CA SER A 208 5.75 7.90 -22.66
C SER A 208 5.66 9.28 -22.00
N SER A 209 4.45 9.82 -21.95
CA SER A 209 4.13 11.08 -21.26
C SER A 209 3.36 10.86 -19.96
N LEU A 210 2.95 9.62 -19.68
CA LEU A 210 2.25 9.21 -18.46
C LEU A 210 3.17 8.31 -17.63
N PHE A 211 3.30 8.66 -16.35
CA PHE A 211 4.13 7.94 -15.40
C PHE A 211 3.33 7.58 -14.15
N HIS A 212 3.58 6.39 -13.62
CA HIS A 212 2.92 5.86 -12.45
C HIS A 212 3.92 5.67 -11.31
N CYS A 213 3.62 6.22 -10.14
CA CYS A 213 4.28 5.77 -8.92
C CYS A 213 3.45 4.68 -8.27
N VAL A 214 4.07 3.53 -8.00
CA VAL A 214 3.41 2.34 -7.46
C VAL A 214 4.01 2.01 -6.09
N ALA A 215 3.15 1.95 -5.08
CA ALA A 215 3.47 1.48 -3.73
C ALA A 215 2.86 0.09 -3.50
N THR A 216 3.69 -0.89 -3.12
CA THR A 216 3.29 -2.29 -2.94
C THR A 216 3.63 -2.78 -1.54
N GLN A 217 2.68 -3.44 -0.88
CA GLN A 217 2.85 -4.06 0.44
C GLN A 217 2.45 -5.54 0.32
N GLU A 218 3.46 -6.40 0.23
CA GLU A 218 3.29 -7.83 -0.03
C GLU A 218 2.53 -8.53 1.10
N GLU A 219 2.82 -8.15 2.34
CA GLU A 219 2.20 -8.73 3.54
C GLU A 219 0.69 -8.48 3.60
N LEU A 220 0.23 -7.39 2.98
CA LEU A 220 -1.17 -7.03 2.89
C LEU A 220 -1.82 -7.49 1.59
N SER A 221 -1.04 -8.03 0.65
CA SER A 221 -1.45 -8.21 -0.74
C SER A 221 -2.07 -6.93 -1.33
N HIS A 222 -1.52 -5.77 -0.95
CA HIS A 222 -2.06 -4.47 -1.32
C HIS A 222 -1.13 -3.72 -2.27
N ARG A 223 -1.72 -3.03 -3.24
CA ARG A 223 -1.02 -2.22 -4.24
C ARG A 223 -1.79 -0.93 -4.50
N ALA A 224 -1.14 0.21 -4.34
CA ALA A 224 -1.68 1.52 -4.65
C ALA A 224 -0.79 2.24 -5.66
N ALA A 225 -1.39 3.11 -6.48
CA ALA A 225 -0.66 3.91 -7.45
C ALA A 225 -1.26 5.30 -7.60
N ASP A 226 -0.43 6.23 -8.07
CA ASP A 226 -0.83 7.56 -8.51
C ASP A 226 -0.10 7.89 -9.80
N GLU A 227 -0.69 8.75 -10.61
CA GLU A 227 -0.23 9.00 -11.98
C GLU A 227 0.04 10.48 -12.24
N ILE A 228 1.04 10.75 -13.08
CA ILE A 228 1.39 12.10 -13.49
C ILE A 228 1.65 12.15 -14.99
N PHE A 229 1.06 13.16 -15.62
CA PHE A 229 1.30 13.48 -17.02
C PHE A 229 2.38 14.56 -17.12
N VAL A 230 3.42 14.32 -17.92
CA VAL A 230 4.51 15.25 -18.19
C VAL A 230 4.41 15.71 -19.65
N PRO A 231 3.99 16.97 -19.90
CA PRO A 231 3.87 17.49 -21.25
C PRO A 231 5.22 17.60 -21.97
N ASP A 232 5.22 17.33 -23.27
CA ASP A 232 6.40 17.42 -24.16
C ASP A 232 7.12 18.78 -24.09
N GLN A 233 6.36 19.86 -23.88
CA GLN A 233 6.87 21.23 -23.80
C GLN A 233 7.86 21.44 -22.64
N LEU A 234 7.79 20.61 -21.59
CA LEU A 234 8.74 20.70 -20.46
C LEU A 234 10.13 20.17 -20.82
N PHE A 235 10.27 19.42 -21.92
CA PHE A 235 11.55 18.93 -22.43
C PHE A 235 12.14 19.83 -23.51
N GLU A 236 11.37 20.78 -24.04
CA GLU A 236 11.83 21.69 -25.10
C GLU A 236 12.58 22.86 -24.47
N SER A 237 13.91 22.85 -24.63
CA SER A 237 14.76 23.97 -24.21
C SER A 237 14.39 25.23 -25.00
N CYS A 238 14.05 26.31 -24.29
CA CYS A 238 13.80 27.64 -24.86
C CYS A 238 15.04 28.27 -25.55
N GLY A 239 16.17 27.57 -25.63
CA GLY A 239 17.41 28.08 -26.24
C GLY A 239 17.36 28.19 -27.77
N GLY A 240 16.54 27.39 -28.45
CA GLY A 240 16.46 27.38 -29.92
C GLY A 240 16.00 28.70 -30.51
N ASP A 241 14.96 29.30 -29.93
CA ASP A 241 14.39 30.56 -30.41
C ASP A 241 15.32 31.74 -30.16
N ILE A 242 16.05 31.74 -29.04
CA ILE A 242 17.03 32.79 -28.72
C ILE A 242 18.20 32.75 -29.72
N VAL A 243 18.69 31.57 -30.11
CA VAL A 243 19.76 31.42 -31.10
C VAL A 243 19.30 31.90 -32.49
N LEU A 244 18.08 31.57 -32.90
CA LEU A 244 17.51 32.06 -34.16
C LEU A 244 17.37 33.59 -34.17
N ILE A 245 16.90 34.19 -33.07
CA ILE A 245 16.76 35.65 -32.95
C ILE A 245 18.14 36.32 -33.01
N VAL A 246 19.14 35.83 -32.26
CA VAL A 246 20.49 36.41 -32.26
C VAL A 246 21.15 36.29 -33.64
N SER A 247 21.01 35.15 -34.32
CA SER A 247 21.55 34.95 -35.67
C SER A 247 20.91 35.89 -36.69
N PHE A 248 19.60 36.10 -36.64
CA PHE A 248 18.88 37.01 -37.54
C PHE A 248 19.30 38.47 -37.32
N VAL A 249 19.40 38.91 -36.06
CA VAL A 249 19.85 40.27 -35.72
C VAL A 249 21.30 40.52 -36.18
N CYS A 250 22.21 39.57 -35.94
CA CYS A 250 23.59 39.65 -36.44
C CYS A 250 23.66 39.65 -37.98
N GLY A 251 22.80 38.87 -38.64
CA GLY A 251 22.68 38.86 -40.10
C GLY A 251 22.25 40.22 -40.67
N ILE A 252 21.24 40.85 -40.07
CA ILE A 252 20.80 42.20 -40.46
C ILE A 252 21.91 43.22 -40.26
N LEU A 253 22.59 43.22 -39.11
CA LEU A 253 23.67 44.15 -38.82
C LEU A 253 24.82 44.03 -39.82
N SER A 254 25.22 42.81 -40.17
CA SER A 254 26.29 42.60 -41.16
C SER A 254 25.88 43.07 -42.57
N ALA A 255 24.64 42.83 -42.99
CA ALA A 255 24.12 43.34 -44.25
C ALA A 255 24.09 44.89 -44.30
N VAL A 256 23.68 45.55 -43.22
CA VAL A 256 23.67 47.02 -43.11
C VAL A 256 25.09 47.59 -43.25
N VAL A 257 26.08 46.96 -42.61
CA VAL A 257 27.49 47.38 -42.72
C VAL A 257 28.00 47.21 -44.15
N LEU A 258 27.71 46.08 -44.82
CA LEU A 258 28.12 45.84 -46.20
C LEU A 258 27.51 46.86 -47.17
N ILE A 259 26.22 47.19 -46.99
CA ILE A 259 25.54 48.22 -47.78
C ILE A 259 26.20 49.59 -47.56
N ALA A 260 26.49 49.96 -46.31
CA ALA A 260 27.15 51.23 -46.00
C ALA A 260 28.54 51.33 -46.65
N VAL A 261 29.35 50.26 -46.58
CA VAL A 261 30.67 50.19 -47.24
C VAL A 261 30.55 50.31 -48.76
N TYR A 262 29.60 49.61 -49.36
CA TYR A 262 29.35 49.67 -50.80
C TYR A 262 28.93 51.07 -51.27
N VAL A 263 28.02 51.71 -50.54
CA VAL A 263 27.59 53.10 -50.84
C VAL A 263 28.75 54.08 -50.70
N CYS A 264 29.57 53.96 -49.63
CA CYS A 264 30.78 54.76 -49.49
C CYS A 264 31.74 54.57 -50.67
N PHE A 265 32.01 53.32 -51.07
CA PHE A 265 32.88 53.04 -52.21
C PHE A 265 32.40 53.73 -53.49
N LEU A 266 31.10 53.63 -53.82
CA LEU A 266 30.52 54.31 -54.97
C LEU A 266 30.69 55.83 -54.91
N TYR A 267 30.52 56.43 -53.73
CA TYR A 267 30.65 57.87 -53.53
C TYR A 267 32.09 58.39 -53.73
N PHE A 268 33.11 57.58 -53.43
CA PHE A 268 34.53 57.95 -53.58
C PHE A 268 35.11 57.60 -54.96
N THR A 269 34.40 56.81 -55.78
CA THR A 269 34.81 56.44 -57.15
C THR A 269 34.22 57.30 -58.26
N VAL A 270 33.35 58.27 -57.92
CA VAL A 270 32.76 59.27 -58.83
C VAL A 270 33.43 60.62 -58.60
#